data_AF-A0A2P2IDG5-F1
#
_entry.id   AF-A0A2P2IDG5-F1
#
_cell.length_a   1.000
_cell.length_b   1.000
_cell.length_c   1.000
_cell.angle_alpha   90.00
_cell.angle_beta   90.00
_cell.angle_gamma   90.00
#
_symmetry.space_group_name_H-M   'P 1'
#
loop_
_entity.id
_entity.type
_entity.pdbx_description
1 polymer ?
#
loop_
_entity_poly.entity_id
_entity_poly.type
_entity_poly.pdbx_seq_one_letter_code
_entity_poly.pdbx_strand_id
1 'polypeptide(L)'
;RLCEELEYSELLDKAASLRDPGERMIQIAAFAVSAYASSIHRAAHKPFNPLLGETYECIREDKGFKFVAEQVSHHPPISVCHAQGQNFTIWQDVRIKTKFWGKSLEFQPAGMIHLTLSQHSDVYEWNKVTSCVHNLFGGGTRWVDQYGEAVITNAPHNLTCKLTFVKASSWSSKRHEVFGTIVESDSGTVLHNLFGKWTEALYCGHAPSARVVWRPGSMPENSDLYYGFTLFAMELNELRPDQKRLLPPTDTRFRPDQKLLEEGRVDEAEAGKQTIELQQRDRRKSRDADGSSHVPMWFRKG
;
A
#
# COMPACT_ATOMS: atom_id res chain seq x y z
N ARG A 1 -4.87 4.19 -2.60
CA ARG A 1 -3.92 3.05 -2.66
C ARG A 1 -2.87 3.12 -1.55
N LEU A 2 -1.88 4.03 -1.54
CA LEU A 2 -0.89 4.06 -0.45
C LEU A 2 -1.52 4.22 0.96
N CYS A 3 -2.52 5.08 1.10
CA CYS A 3 -3.24 5.24 2.37
C CYS A 3 -3.96 3.95 2.83
N GLU A 4 -4.28 3.03 1.93
CA GLU A 4 -4.95 1.76 2.27
C GLU A 4 -4.01 0.78 2.99
N GLU A 5 -2.70 1.01 2.91
CA GLU A 5 -1.71 0.23 3.67
C GLU A 5 -1.83 0.51 5.18
N LEU A 6 -2.53 1.59 5.57
CA LEU A 6 -2.85 1.92 6.95
C LEU A 6 -4.23 1.42 7.40
N GLU A 7 -4.90 0.57 6.62
CA GLU A 7 -6.20 -0.02 7.02
C GLU A 7 -6.08 -0.74 8.38
N TYR A 8 -4.95 -1.41 8.63
CA TYR A 8 -4.65 -2.13 9.86
C TYR A 8 -3.59 -1.41 10.72
N SER A 9 -3.62 -0.07 10.77
CA SER A 9 -2.67 0.75 11.53
C SER A 9 -2.62 0.42 13.03
N GLU A 10 -3.68 -0.16 13.58
CA GLU A 10 -3.72 -0.62 14.98
C GLU A 10 -2.65 -1.66 15.32
N LEU A 11 -2.10 -2.36 14.31
CA LEU A 11 -0.94 -3.23 14.48
C LEU A 11 0.31 -2.44 14.87
N LEU A 12 0.48 -1.23 14.35
CA LEU A 12 1.59 -0.33 14.69
C LEU A 12 1.43 0.22 16.11
N ASP A 13 0.21 0.59 16.50
CA ASP A 13 -0.08 1.02 17.87
C ASP A 13 0.17 -0.10 18.88
N LYS A 14 -0.25 -1.33 18.54
CA LYS A 14 0.05 -2.52 19.33
C LYS A 14 1.55 -2.78 19.40
N ALA A 15 2.28 -2.67 18.30
CA ALA A 15 3.74 -2.79 18.29
C ALA A 15 4.38 -1.78 19.25
N ALA A 16 3.97 -0.50 19.18
CA ALA A 16 4.50 0.54 20.06
C ALA A 16 4.25 0.26 21.55
N SER A 17 3.17 -0.45 21.91
CA SER A 17 2.89 -0.81 23.31
C SER A 17 3.73 -1.96 23.87
N LEU A 18 4.42 -2.73 23.03
CA LEU A 18 5.12 -3.96 23.42
C LEU A 18 6.58 -3.69 23.79
N ARG A 19 7.05 -4.29 24.90
CA ARG A 19 8.43 -4.10 25.40
C ARG A 19 9.45 -4.96 24.67
N ASP A 20 9.07 -6.17 24.28
CA ASP A 20 9.97 -7.11 23.64
C ASP A 20 10.12 -6.80 22.13
N PRO A 21 11.35 -6.59 21.62
CA PRO A 21 11.58 -6.23 20.22
C PRO A 21 11.19 -7.34 19.23
N GLY A 22 11.22 -8.61 19.65
CA GLY A 22 10.74 -9.74 18.84
C GLY A 22 9.21 -9.69 18.66
N GLU A 23 8.48 -9.46 19.75
CA GLU A 23 7.02 -9.28 19.72
C GLU A 23 6.59 -8.03 18.93
N ARG A 24 7.38 -6.96 18.98
CA ARG A 24 7.18 -5.81 18.08
C ARG A 24 7.37 -6.19 16.62
N MET A 25 8.47 -6.89 16.29
CA MET A 25 8.75 -7.36 14.93
C MET A 25 7.63 -8.27 14.40
N ILE A 26 7.00 -9.10 15.23
CA ILE A 26 5.81 -9.89 14.85
C ILE A 26 4.66 -8.98 14.40
N GLN A 27 4.37 -7.89 15.12
CA GLN A 27 3.32 -6.94 14.72
C GLN A 27 3.68 -6.18 13.44
N ILE A 28 4.95 -5.78 13.27
CA ILE A 28 5.42 -5.09 12.05
C ILE A 28 5.34 -6.03 10.83
N ALA A 29 5.71 -7.30 11.00
CA ALA A 29 5.56 -8.31 9.95
C ALA A 29 4.08 -8.53 9.57
N ALA A 30 3.18 -8.58 10.55
CA ALA A 30 1.75 -8.65 10.30
C ALA A 30 1.23 -7.41 9.55
N PHE A 31 1.67 -6.21 9.94
CA PHE A 31 1.32 -4.97 9.26
C PHE A 31 1.79 -5.00 7.79
N ALA A 32 3.03 -5.40 7.54
CA ALA A 32 3.58 -5.53 6.19
C ALA A 32 2.80 -6.53 5.32
N VAL A 33 2.34 -7.65 5.89
CA VAL A 33 1.48 -8.62 5.17
C VAL A 33 0.08 -8.05 4.91
N SER A 34 -0.50 -7.34 5.89
CA SER A 34 -1.86 -6.81 5.81
C SER A 34 -2.07 -5.82 4.65
N ALA A 35 -1.01 -5.10 4.26
CA ALA A 35 -1.01 -4.16 3.14
C ALA A 35 -1.43 -4.78 1.79
N TYR A 36 -1.32 -6.11 1.65
CA TYR A 36 -1.70 -6.83 0.42
C TYR A 36 -3.12 -7.39 0.45
N ALA A 37 -3.77 -7.46 1.62
CA ALA A 37 -5.03 -8.18 1.83
C ALA A 37 -6.14 -7.69 0.89
N SER A 38 -6.33 -6.36 0.79
CA SER A 38 -7.39 -5.75 -0.02
C SER A 38 -7.21 -5.98 -1.54
N SER A 39 -6.03 -6.45 -1.98
CA SER A 39 -5.78 -6.69 -3.41
C SER A 39 -6.59 -7.87 -3.97
N ILE A 40 -6.93 -8.86 -3.14
CA ILE A 40 -7.60 -10.10 -3.59
C ILE A 40 -8.94 -9.83 -4.26
N HIS A 41 -9.65 -8.80 -3.81
CA HIS A 41 -10.97 -8.43 -4.31
C HIS A 41 -10.93 -7.51 -5.54
N ARG A 42 -9.72 -7.09 -5.98
CA ARG A 42 -9.56 -5.97 -6.91
C ARG A 42 -8.69 -6.26 -8.12
N ALA A 43 -8.49 -7.53 -8.44
CA ALA A 43 -7.68 -7.97 -9.58
C ALA A 43 -8.14 -7.40 -10.94
N ALA A 44 -9.42 -7.00 -11.05
CA ALA A 44 -9.98 -6.45 -12.28
C ALA A 44 -9.85 -4.92 -12.40
N HIS A 45 -9.47 -4.21 -11.33
CA HIS A 45 -9.57 -2.75 -11.24
C HIS A 45 -8.21 -2.07 -11.21
N LYS A 46 -7.99 -1.15 -12.15
CA LYS A 46 -6.79 -0.31 -12.21
C LYS A 46 -7.06 1.00 -11.47
N PRO A 47 -6.22 1.42 -10.51
CA PRO A 47 -6.33 2.75 -9.93
C PRO A 47 -6.00 3.84 -10.97
N PHE A 48 -6.51 5.05 -10.75
CA PHE A 48 -6.10 6.22 -11.53
C PHE A 48 -4.59 6.46 -11.35
N ASN A 49 -3.92 6.84 -12.43
CA ASN A 49 -2.54 7.31 -12.34
C ASN A 49 -2.59 8.78 -11.87
N PRO A 50 -1.97 9.13 -10.73
CA PRO A 50 -2.03 10.50 -10.23
C PRO A 50 -1.34 11.49 -11.19
N LEU A 51 -1.85 12.72 -11.18
CA LEU A 51 -1.24 13.83 -11.91
C LEU A 51 0.04 14.29 -11.22
N LEU A 52 0.98 14.88 -11.96
CA LEU A 52 2.17 15.47 -11.36
C LEU A 52 1.78 16.60 -10.40
N GLY A 53 2.20 16.53 -9.14
CA GLY A 53 1.82 17.46 -8.08
C GLY A 53 0.42 17.24 -7.51
N GLU A 54 -0.29 16.17 -7.90
CA GLU A 54 -1.51 15.74 -7.21
C GLU A 54 -1.17 15.32 -5.78
N THR A 55 -2.00 15.75 -4.83
CA THR A 55 -1.83 15.45 -3.41
C THR A 55 -3.01 14.63 -2.90
N TYR A 56 -2.83 13.93 -1.79
CA TYR A 56 -3.93 13.32 -1.06
C TYR A 56 -3.64 13.34 0.43
N GLU A 57 -4.57 13.85 1.24
CA GLU A 57 -4.50 13.74 2.69
C GLU A 57 -5.63 12.89 3.29
N CYS A 58 -5.36 12.29 4.45
CA CYS A 58 -6.34 11.52 5.21
C CYS A 58 -6.07 11.65 6.71
N ILE A 59 -7.02 12.22 7.44
CA ILE A 59 -6.99 12.30 8.90
C ILE A 59 -8.02 11.30 9.42
N ARG A 60 -7.56 10.28 10.16
CA ARG A 60 -8.39 9.26 10.79
C ARG A 60 -8.30 9.40 12.29
N GLU A 61 -9.23 10.16 12.87
CA GLU A 61 -9.29 10.35 14.33
C GLU A 61 -9.59 9.03 15.05
N ASP A 62 -10.46 8.21 14.47
CA ASP A 62 -10.83 6.87 14.97
C ASP A 62 -9.64 5.88 15.00
N LYS A 63 -8.68 6.06 14.07
CA LYS A 63 -7.44 5.27 14.01
C LYS A 63 -6.20 6.01 14.51
N GLY A 64 -6.34 7.25 14.98
CA GLY A 64 -5.25 8.04 15.56
C GLY A 64 -4.10 8.41 14.62
N PHE A 65 -4.32 8.56 13.31
CA PHE A 65 -3.25 8.95 12.37
C PHE A 65 -3.63 10.09 11.42
N LYS A 66 -2.60 10.76 10.92
CA LYS A 66 -2.65 11.74 9.82
C LYS A 66 -1.74 11.29 8.70
N PHE A 67 -2.23 11.28 7.47
CA PHE A 67 -1.54 10.84 6.26
C PHE A 67 -1.52 11.97 5.23
N VAL A 68 -0.41 12.11 4.52
CA VAL A 68 -0.25 12.97 3.34
C VAL A 68 0.55 12.25 2.27
N ALA A 69 0.19 12.47 1.01
CA ALA A 69 0.93 11.98 -0.14
C ALA A 69 0.98 13.02 -1.25
N GLU A 70 2.01 12.91 -2.09
CA GLU A 70 2.20 13.72 -3.29
C GLU A 70 2.77 12.87 -4.43
N GLN A 71 2.27 13.10 -5.64
CA GLN A 71 2.87 12.57 -6.86
C GLN A 71 4.06 13.45 -7.29
N VAL A 72 5.24 13.14 -6.76
CA VAL A 72 6.46 13.97 -6.93
C VAL A 72 7.11 13.83 -8.32
N SER A 73 6.77 12.78 -9.07
CA SER A 73 7.26 12.57 -10.43
C SER A 73 6.26 11.80 -11.28
N HIS A 74 6.21 12.06 -12.59
CA HIS A 74 5.36 11.35 -13.55
C HIS A 74 6.14 10.51 -14.56
N HIS A 75 7.41 10.85 -14.84
CA HIS A 75 8.30 10.09 -15.72
C HIS A 75 9.69 9.95 -15.10
N PRO A 76 9.97 8.84 -14.37
CA PRO A 76 9.05 7.75 -14.02
C PRO A 76 7.98 8.19 -12.99
N PRO A 77 6.83 7.49 -12.90
CA PRO A 77 5.83 7.80 -11.89
C PRO A 77 6.36 7.44 -10.49
N ILE A 78 6.42 8.43 -9.61
CA ILE A 78 6.82 8.29 -8.20
C ILE A 78 5.77 8.99 -7.34
N SER A 79 5.18 8.24 -6.41
CA SER A 79 4.35 8.78 -5.34
C SER A 79 5.12 8.67 -4.03
N VAL A 80 5.07 9.71 -3.21
CA VAL A 80 5.66 9.71 -1.86
C VAL A 80 4.54 9.91 -0.86
N CYS A 81 4.60 9.23 0.27
CA CYS A 81 3.68 9.48 1.37
C CYS A 81 4.38 9.49 2.73
N HIS A 82 3.76 10.17 3.67
CA HIS A 82 4.14 10.25 5.06
C HIS A 82 2.89 10.17 5.93
N ALA A 83 2.95 9.38 7.00
CA ALA A 83 1.91 9.33 8.01
C ALA A 83 2.50 9.36 9.41
N GLN A 84 1.79 10.06 10.28
CA GLN A 84 2.11 10.20 11.69
C GLN A 84 0.92 9.71 12.51
N GLY A 85 1.16 8.68 13.32
CA GLY A 85 0.26 8.23 14.37
C GLY A 85 0.67 8.79 15.72
N GLN A 86 0.00 8.35 16.79
CA GLN A 86 0.36 8.76 18.16
C GLN A 86 1.77 8.32 18.55
N ASN A 87 2.14 7.08 18.20
CA ASN A 87 3.41 6.48 18.61
C ASN A 87 4.28 6.00 17.44
N PHE A 88 3.85 6.19 16.20
CA PHE A 88 4.58 5.76 15.02
C PHE A 88 4.68 6.88 13.98
N THR A 89 5.74 6.84 13.17
CA THR A 89 5.85 7.64 11.95
C THR A 89 6.30 6.72 10.82
N ILE A 90 5.56 6.71 9.72
CA ILE A 90 5.79 5.83 8.57
C ILE A 90 5.82 6.65 7.28
N TRP A 91 6.80 6.39 6.41
CA TRP A 91 6.91 7.05 5.12
C TRP A 91 7.51 6.11 4.08
N GLN A 92 7.26 6.42 2.82
CA GLN A 92 7.77 5.65 1.68
C GLN A 92 7.73 6.47 0.40
N ASP A 93 8.66 6.19 -0.50
CA ASP A 93 8.49 6.46 -1.93
C ASP A 93 8.15 5.15 -2.65
N VAL A 94 7.27 5.23 -3.64
CA VAL A 94 6.95 4.09 -4.49
C VAL A 94 7.05 4.46 -5.95
N ARG A 95 7.72 3.60 -6.70
CA ARG A 95 7.75 3.55 -8.16
C ARG A 95 7.37 2.14 -8.57
N ILE A 96 6.50 2.04 -9.57
CA ILE A 96 6.02 0.73 -10.04
C ILE A 96 6.56 0.50 -11.44
N LYS A 97 7.36 -0.55 -11.60
CA LYS A 97 7.76 -1.06 -12.91
C LYS A 97 6.79 -2.17 -13.32
N THR A 98 6.21 -2.05 -14.50
CA THR A 98 5.28 -3.06 -15.03
C THR A 98 5.97 -3.99 -16.02
N LYS A 99 5.69 -5.30 -15.95
CA LYS A 99 6.18 -6.29 -16.92
C LYS A 99 5.05 -7.17 -17.43
N PHE A 100 4.83 -7.16 -18.74
CA PHE A 100 3.80 -7.96 -19.39
C PHE A 100 4.36 -9.31 -19.86
N TRP A 101 3.63 -10.38 -19.57
CA TRP A 101 4.01 -11.77 -19.85
C TRP A 101 3.00 -12.49 -20.74
N GLY A 102 2.32 -11.77 -21.63
CA GLY A 102 1.33 -12.33 -22.57
C GLY A 102 -0.05 -12.53 -21.95
N LYS A 103 -0.17 -13.28 -20.85
CA LYS A 103 -1.46 -13.51 -20.15
C LYS A 103 -1.54 -12.85 -18.77
N SER A 104 -0.42 -12.32 -18.28
CA SER A 104 -0.31 -11.72 -16.95
C SER A 104 0.49 -10.41 -17.00
N LEU A 105 0.28 -9.54 -16.02
CA LEU A 105 0.99 -8.28 -15.84
C LEU A 105 1.52 -8.23 -14.41
N GLU A 106 2.85 -8.19 -14.30
CA GLU A 106 3.54 -7.98 -13.05
C GLU A 106 3.68 -6.48 -12.77
N PHE A 107 3.49 -6.12 -11.51
CA PHE A 107 3.75 -4.82 -10.92
C PHE A 107 4.88 -5.02 -9.90
N GLN A 108 6.05 -4.49 -10.22
CA GLN A 108 7.27 -4.61 -9.43
C GLN A 108 7.50 -3.27 -8.74
N PRO A 109 7.07 -3.11 -7.48
CA PRO A 109 7.35 -1.90 -6.71
C PRO A 109 8.86 -1.81 -6.43
N ALA A 110 9.38 -0.60 -6.51
CA ALA A 110 10.69 -0.25 -5.98
C ALA A 110 10.57 1.00 -5.09
N GLY A 111 11.46 1.10 -4.12
CA GLY A 111 11.32 2.01 -2.97
C GLY A 111 11.29 1.20 -1.67
N MET A 112 11.59 1.88 -0.57
CA MET A 112 11.61 1.29 0.76
C MET A 112 10.54 1.94 1.62
N ILE A 113 9.95 1.14 2.51
CA ILE A 113 9.08 1.64 3.56
C ILE A 113 9.94 1.82 4.80
N HIS A 114 9.79 2.97 5.44
CA HIS A 114 10.46 3.30 6.68
C HIS A 114 9.43 3.55 7.77
N LEU A 115 9.69 3.03 8.97
CA LEU A 115 8.83 3.17 10.13
C LEU A 115 9.68 3.41 11.37
N THR A 116 9.28 4.36 12.19
CA THR A 116 9.83 4.57 13.53
C THR A 116 8.73 4.42 14.56
N LEU A 117 9.05 3.83 15.71
CA LEU A 117 8.14 3.74 16.86
C LEU A 117 8.69 4.63 17.97
N SER A 118 8.11 5.81 18.19
CA SER A 118 8.64 6.85 19.10
C SER A 118 8.89 6.43 20.55
N GLN A 119 8.21 5.40 21.05
CA GLN A 119 8.39 4.90 22.42
C GLN A 119 9.63 4.00 22.59
N HIS A 120 10.17 3.51 21.48
CA HIS A 120 11.32 2.63 21.42
C HIS A 120 12.36 3.28 20.51
N SER A 121 13.63 2.92 20.62
CA SER A 121 14.63 3.38 19.63
C SER A 121 14.52 2.58 18.32
N ASP A 122 13.31 2.16 17.90
CA ASP A 122 13.11 1.32 16.73
C ASP A 122 13.16 2.12 15.44
N VAL A 123 13.88 1.56 14.47
CA VAL A 123 13.90 2.04 13.08
C VAL A 123 13.76 0.83 12.18
N TYR A 124 12.56 0.68 11.61
CA TYR A 124 12.23 -0.40 10.69
C TYR A 124 12.35 0.06 9.24
N GLU A 125 12.85 -0.84 8.39
CA GLU A 125 12.90 -0.65 6.95
C GLU A 125 12.56 -1.95 6.22
N TRP A 126 11.72 -1.88 5.18
CA TRP A 126 11.44 -3.05 4.33
C TRP A 126 11.01 -2.71 2.90
N ASN A 127 11.22 -3.68 2.00
CA ASN A 127 10.78 -3.61 0.61
C ASN A 127 9.38 -4.19 0.41
N LYS A 128 8.72 -3.81 -0.68
CA LYS A 128 7.48 -4.46 -1.15
C LYS A 128 7.77 -5.68 -2.04
N VAL A 129 6.79 -6.56 -2.17
CA VAL A 129 6.84 -7.74 -3.06
C VAL A 129 6.14 -7.48 -4.39
N THR A 130 6.30 -8.40 -5.36
CA THR A 130 5.68 -8.28 -6.68
C THR A 130 4.20 -8.66 -6.61
N SER A 131 3.35 -7.84 -7.22
CA SER A 131 1.95 -8.21 -7.50
C SER A 131 1.82 -8.65 -8.96
N CYS A 132 1.06 -9.71 -9.22
CA CYS A 132 0.80 -10.18 -10.58
C CYS A 132 -0.69 -10.35 -10.82
N VAL A 133 -1.22 -9.69 -11.85
CA VAL A 133 -2.60 -9.92 -12.29
C VAL A 133 -2.58 -10.93 -13.43
N HIS A 134 -3.26 -12.05 -13.23
CA HIS A 134 -3.37 -13.16 -14.16
C HIS A 134 -4.66 -13.09 -14.97
N ASN A 135 -4.70 -13.81 -16.10
CA ASN A 135 -5.86 -13.91 -16.99
C ASN A 135 -6.34 -12.56 -17.55
N LEU A 136 -5.41 -11.70 -17.98
CA LEU A 136 -5.74 -10.38 -18.53
C LEU A 136 -6.61 -10.45 -19.78
N PHE A 137 -6.29 -11.44 -20.63
CA PHE A 137 -6.92 -11.67 -21.93
C PHE A 137 -7.41 -13.11 -21.98
N GLY A 138 -8.73 -13.31 -21.89
CA GLY A 138 -9.39 -14.62 -21.93
C GLY A 138 -10.72 -14.62 -21.17
N GLY A 139 -11.52 -15.67 -21.35
CA GLY A 139 -12.81 -15.85 -20.65
C GLY A 139 -12.70 -16.36 -19.20
N GLY A 140 -11.48 -16.54 -18.68
CA GLY A 140 -11.25 -16.97 -17.30
C GLY A 140 -11.24 -15.80 -16.31
N THR A 141 -11.62 -16.06 -15.06
CA THR A 141 -11.65 -15.04 -14.01
C THR A 141 -10.25 -14.48 -13.73
N ARG A 142 -10.12 -13.14 -13.74
CA ARG A 142 -8.90 -12.43 -13.31
C ARG A 142 -8.66 -12.69 -11.83
N TRP A 143 -7.40 -12.89 -11.48
CA TRP A 143 -6.99 -13.04 -10.09
C TRP A 143 -5.61 -12.41 -9.88
N VAL A 144 -5.34 -12.03 -8.64
CA VAL A 144 -4.07 -11.43 -8.24
C VAL A 144 -3.26 -12.43 -7.42
N ASP A 145 -1.95 -12.45 -7.66
CA ASP A 145 -0.98 -13.13 -6.82
C ASP A 145 0.00 -12.11 -6.23
N GLN A 146 0.59 -12.45 -5.09
CA GLN A 146 1.64 -11.69 -4.43
C GLN A 146 2.80 -12.64 -4.18
N TYR A 147 3.99 -12.30 -4.65
CA TYR A 147 5.16 -13.17 -4.48
C TYR A 147 6.49 -12.44 -4.44
N GLY A 148 7.47 -13.12 -3.85
CA GLY A 148 8.81 -12.61 -3.62
C GLY A 148 9.11 -12.53 -2.13
N GLU A 149 10.22 -11.89 -1.81
CA GLU A 149 10.70 -11.76 -0.45
C GLU A 149 10.58 -10.31 0.01
N ALA A 150 10.03 -10.10 1.20
CA ALA A 150 10.12 -8.85 1.92
C ALA A 150 11.05 -9.05 3.12
N VAL A 151 12.06 -8.19 3.24
CA VAL A 151 13.01 -8.23 4.35
C VAL A 151 12.80 -7.00 5.22
N ILE A 152 12.38 -7.21 6.45
CA ILE A 152 12.16 -6.18 7.46
C ILE A 152 13.35 -6.19 8.41
N THR A 153 14.06 -5.07 8.51
CA THR A 153 15.17 -4.91 9.45
C THR A 153 14.77 -3.99 10.59
N ASN A 154 15.37 -4.19 11.76
CA ASN A 154 15.37 -3.24 12.87
C ASN A 154 16.80 -3.13 13.40
N ALA A 155 17.58 -2.24 12.79
CA ALA A 155 19.02 -2.13 13.05
C ALA A 155 19.35 -1.86 14.53
N PRO A 156 18.65 -0.94 15.24
CA PRO A 156 18.90 -0.69 16.67
C PRO A 156 18.77 -1.91 17.59
N HIS A 157 17.98 -2.92 17.20
CA HIS A 157 17.75 -4.14 17.98
C HIS A 157 18.38 -5.39 17.37
N ASN A 158 19.16 -5.26 16.30
CA ASN A 158 19.80 -6.37 15.60
C ASN A 158 18.82 -7.48 15.18
N LEU A 159 17.63 -7.11 14.71
CA LEU A 159 16.61 -8.07 14.28
C LEU A 159 16.32 -7.96 12.79
N THR A 160 16.12 -9.12 12.15
CA THR A 160 15.65 -9.22 10.77
C THR A 160 14.46 -10.18 10.71
N CYS A 161 13.37 -9.77 10.05
CA CYS A 161 12.29 -10.65 9.64
C CYS A 161 12.34 -10.83 8.12
N LYS A 162 12.46 -12.07 7.66
CA LYS A 162 12.31 -12.41 6.25
C LYS A 162 10.94 -13.01 6.02
N LEU A 163 10.11 -12.35 5.22
CA LEU A 163 8.81 -12.85 4.75
C LEU A 163 8.93 -13.36 3.31
N THR A 164 8.48 -14.58 3.05
CA THR A 164 8.44 -15.19 1.72
C THR A 164 6.99 -15.38 1.30
N PHE A 165 6.57 -14.64 0.28
CA PHE A 165 5.27 -14.79 -0.38
C PHE A 165 5.42 -15.81 -1.51
N VAL A 166 4.71 -16.93 -1.40
CA VAL A 166 4.87 -18.08 -2.29
C VAL A 166 4.19 -17.82 -3.63
N LYS A 167 4.99 -17.80 -4.70
CA LYS A 167 4.47 -17.81 -6.07
C LYS A 167 3.80 -19.15 -6.36
N ALA A 168 2.50 -19.12 -6.66
CA ALA A 168 1.73 -20.35 -6.83
C ALA A 168 0.68 -20.23 -7.95
N SER A 169 0.40 -21.33 -8.63
CA SER A 169 -0.70 -21.39 -9.60
C SER A 169 -2.07 -21.32 -8.90
N SER A 170 -3.12 -20.93 -9.64
CA SER A 170 -4.46 -20.73 -9.08
C SER A 170 -5.08 -21.96 -8.40
N TRP A 171 -4.68 -23.18 -8.80
CA TRP A 171 -5.13 -24.47 -8.25
C TRP A 171 -4.21 -25.05 -7.17
N SER A 172 -3.11 -24.37 -6.83
CA SER A 172 -2.18 -24.86 -5.81
C SER A 172 -2.77 -24.70 -4.41
N SER A 173 -2.56 -25.70 -3.55
CA SER A 173 -2.85 -25.55 -2.12
C SER A 173 -2.01 -24.46 -1.45
N LYS A 174 -0.84 -24.15 -2.03
CA LYS A 174 0.10 -23.11 -1.55
C LYS A 174 -0.28 -21.70 -1.96
N ARG A 175 -1.44 -21.55 -2.61
CA ARG A 175 -1.91 -20.26 -3.10
C ARG A 175 -2.04 -19.27 -1.94
N HIS A 176 -1.44 -18.10 -2.14
CA HIS A 176 -1.37 -16.99 -1.19
C HIS A 176 -0.57 -17.27 0.10
N GLU A 177 0.17 -18.37 0.19
CA GLU A 177 0.97 -18.68 1.37
C GLU A 177 2.04 -17.62 1.62
N VAL A 178 2.22 -17.30 2.90
CA VAL A 178 3.31 -16.48 3.40
C VAL A 178 3.99 -17.24 4.53
N PHE A 179 5.30 -17.34 4.48
CA PHE A 179 6.14 -17.82 5.57
C PHE A 179 7.06 -16.71 6.05
N GLY A 180 7.41 -16.73 7.32
CA GLY A 180 8.36 -15.78 7.85
C GLY A 180 9.24 -16.36 8.94
N THR A 181 10.43 -15.80 9.06
CA THR A 181 11.34 -16.10 10.17
C THR A 181 11.91 -14.80 10.69
N ILE A 182 11.81 -14.60 12.00
CA ILE A 182 12.44 -13.51 12.73
C ILE A 182 13.72 -14.07 13.35
N VAL A 183 14.85 -13.43 13.06
CA VAL A 183 16.17 -13.81 13.53
C VAL A 183 16.89 -12.64 14.18
N GLU A 184 17.81 -12.94 15.08
CA GLU A 184 18.90 -12.02 15.41
C GLU A 184 19.85 -11.94 14.20
N SER A 185 20.12 -10.73 13.71
CA SER A 185 20.73 -10.53 12.39
C SER A 185 22.17 -11.05 12.30
N ASP A 186 22.96 -10.89 13.37
CA ASP A 186 24.37 -11.32 13.38
C ASP A 186 24.54 -12.83 13.57
N SER A 187 23.78 -13.42 14.50
CA SER A 187 23.92 -14.84 14.83
C SER A 187 23.08 -15.76 13.94
N GLY A 188 22.04 -15.23 13.30
CA GLY A 188 21.04 -16.00 12.58
C GLY A 188 20.13 -16.83 13.49
N THR A 189 20.18 -16.60 14.82
CA THR A 189 19.36 -17.34 15.79
C THR A 189 17.89 -17.06 15.53
N VAL A 190 17.11 -18.10 15.28
CA VAL A 190 15.67 -18.00 15.05
C VAL A 190 14.95 -17.70 16.36
N LEU A 191 14.22 -16.58 16.38
CA LEU A 191 13.40 -16.15 17.51
C LEU A 191 11.95 -16.57 17.32
N HIS A 192 11.40 -16.35 16.13
CA HIS A 192 10.00 -16.67 15.83
C HIS A 192 9.82 -17.13 14.39
N ASN A 193 8.85 -18.02 14.19
CA ASN A 193 8.36 -18.40 12.87
C ASN A 193 6.95 -17.86 12.66
N LEU A 194 6.70 -17.36 11.45
CA LEU A 194 5.42 -16.86 10.98
C LEU A 194 4.94 -17.73 9.83
N PHE A 195 3.64 -17.95 9.74
CA PHE A 195 3.04 -18.63 8.60
C PHE A 195 1.59 -18.20 8.42
N GLY A 196 1.04 -18.39 7.23
CA GLY A 196 -0.36 -18.13 6.95
C GLY A 196 -0.60 -17.84 5.48
N LYS A 197 -1.65 -17.07 5.21
CA LYS A 197 -1.95 -16.57 3.87
C LYS A 197 -2.29 -15.09 3.95
N TRP A 198 -1.75 -14.29 3.03
CA TRP A 198 -1.98 -12.84 3.00
C TRP A 198 -3.45 -12.47 2.75
N THR A 199 -4.29 -13.44 2.35
CA THR A 199 -5.73 -13.28 2.17
C THR A 199 -6.59 -13.73 3.36
N GLU A 200 -6.03 -14.43 4.35
CA GLU A 200 -6.83 -15.11 5.38
C GLU A 200 -6.38 -14.79 6.81
N ALA A 201 -5.10 -14.99 7.11
CA ALA A 201 -4.55 -14.80 8.45
C ALA A 201 -3.02 -14.92 8.45
N LEU A 202 -2.38 -14.29 9.43
CA LEU A 202 -0.99 -14.55 9.79
C LEU A 202 -0.90 -15.09 11.22
N TYR A 203 -0.13 -16.15 11.40
CA TYR A 203 0.09 -16.84 12.66
C TYR A 203 1.56 -16.78 13.07
N CYS A 204 1.84 -16.85 14.37
CA CYS A 204 3.18 -16.97 14.93
C CYS A 204 3.29 -18.27 15.75
N GLY A 205 4.42 -18.95 15.62
CA GLY A 205 4.71 -20.22 16.29
C GLY A 205 4.45 -21.43 15.40
N HIS A 206 4.07 -22.56 16.00
CA HIS A 206 3.86 -23.83 15.30
C HIS A 206 2.48 -24.41 15.63
N ALA A 207 1.84 -25.06 14.66
CA ALA A 207 0.59 -25.77 14.89
C ALA A 207 0.79 -26.94 15.89
N PRO A 208 -0.22 -27.27 16.72
CA PRO A 208 -1.55 -26.65 16.80
C PRO A 208 -1.61 -25.39 17.69
N SER A 209 -0.54 -25.07 18.42
CA SER A 209 -0.51 -23.99 19.42
C SER A 209 -0.14 -22.61 18.87
N ALA A 210 -0.31 -22.40 17.56
CA ALA A 210 0.07 -21.16 16.90
C ALA A 210 -0.87 -20.01 17.30
N ARG A 211 -0.28 -18.84 17.58
CA ARG A 211 -1.03 -17.62 17.93
C ARG A 211 -1.42 -16.89 16.66
N VAL A 212 -2.69 -16.49 16.55
CA VAL A 212 -3.15 -15.57 15.50
C VAL A 212 -2.57 -14.19 15.76
N VAL A 213 -1.91 -13.60 14.77
CA VAL A 213 -1.34 -12.26 14.85
C VAL A 213 -2.24 -11.25 14.14
N TRP A 214 -2.76 -11.61 12.97
CA TRP A 214 -3.61 -10.76 12.14
C TRP A 214 -4.62 -11.57 11.32
N ARG A 215 -5.78 -10.96 11.05
CA ARG A 215 -6.81 -11.41 10.09
C ARG A 215 -7.38 -10.18 9.38
N PRO A 216 -7.77 -10.30 8.09
CA PRO A 216 -8.47 -9.23 7.41
C PRO A 216 -9.85 -9.00 8.03
N GLY A 217 -10.33 -7.77 7.96
CA GLY A 217 -11.69 -7.41 8.32
C GLY A 217 -12.71 -8.02 7.35
N SER A 218 -13.99 -8.01 7.75
CA SER A 218 -15.07 -8.42 6.87
C SER A 218 -15.27 -7.41 5.74
N MET A 219 -15.50 -7.92 4.52
CA MET A 219 -15.89 -7.08 3.39
C MET A 219 -17.32 -6.57 3.58
N PRO A 220 -17.61 -5.31 3.19
CA PRO A 220 -18.99 -4.81 3.17
C PRO A 220 -19.90 -5.69 2.31
N GLU A 221 -21.17 -5.77 2.68
CA GLU A 221 -22.19 -6.32 1.79
C GLU A 221 -22.16 -5.56 0.45
N ASN A 222 -22.24 -6.29 -0.66
CA ASN A 222 -22.17 -5.74 -2.01
C ASN A 222 -20.81 -5.11 -2.40
N SER A 223 -19.70 -5.45 -1.74
CA SER A 223 -18.37 -4.95 -2.14
C SER A 223 -18.07 -5.15 -3.62
N ASP A 224 -18.57 -6.24 -4.23
CA ASP A 224 -18.39 -6.54 -5.65
C ASP A 224 -19.09 -5.53 -6.58
N LEU A 225 -20.19 -4.91 -6.14
CA LEU A 225 -20.85 -3.82 -6.87
C LEU A 225 -20.04 -2.52 -6.81
N TYR A 226 -19.18 -2.39 -5.80
CA TYR A 226 -18.36 -1.21 -5.52
C TYR A 226 -16.86 -1.52 -5.63
N TYR A 227 -16.48 -2.11 -6.76
CA TYR A 227 -15.08 -2.33 -7.17
C TYR A 227 -14.24 -3.20 -6.22
N GLY A 228 -14.89 -4.04 -5.40
CA GLY A 228 -14.23 -4.88 -4.40
C GLY A 228 -13.57 -4.07 -3.28
N PHE A 229 -14.12 -2.90 -2.94
CA PHE A 229 -13.57 -2.05 -1.90
C PHE A 229 -13.84 -2.58 -0.49
N THR A 230 -12.82 -2.49 0.37
CA THR A 230 -12.98 -2.58 1.83
C THR A 230 -13.75 -1.35 2.31
N LEU A 231 -14.33 -1.39 3.52
CA LEU A 231 -14.97 -0.22 4.09
C LEU A 231 -13.99 0.97 4.17
N PHE A 232 -12.75 0.70 4.60
CA PHE A 232 -11.68 1.70 4.64
C PHE A 232 -11.45 2.35 3.26
N ALA A 233 -11.43 1.55 2.18
CA ALA A 233 -11.25 2.07 0.83
C ALA A 233 -12.45 2.91 0.34
N MET A 234 -13.68 2.54 0.70
CA MET A 234 -14.89 3.31 0.37
C MET A 234 -14.87 4.72 0.99
N GLU A 235 -14.34 4.85 2.20
CA GLU A 235 -14.27 6.11 2.94
C GLU A 235 -13.22 7.10 2.39
N LEU A 236 -12.23 6.64 1.61
CA LEU A 236 -11.06 7.46 1.27
C LEU A 236 -11.38 8.70 0.43
N ASN A 237 -12.24 8.54 -0.58
CA ASN A 237 -12.56 9.62 -1.52
C ASN A 237 -13.84 10.37 -1.17
N GLU A 238 -14.43 10.11 0.00
CA GLU A 238 -15.53 10.92 0.52
C GLU A 238 -15.04 12.35 0.78
N LEU A 239 -15.73 13.33 0.18
CA LEU A 239 -15.47 14.75 0.38
C LEU A 239 -16.55 15.34 1.27
N ARG A 240 -16.25 15.52 2.57
CA ARG A 240 -17.19 16.13 3.48
C ARG A 240 -17.23 17.66 3.33
N PRO A 241 -18.39 18.31 3.55
CA PRO A 241 -18.52 19.76 3.35
C PRO A 241 -17.57 20.63 4.18
N ASP A 242 -17.23 20.18 5.40
CA ASP A 242 -16.27 20.83 6.30
C ASP A 242 -14.83 20.76 5.77
N GLN A 243 -14.44 19.64 5.16
CA GLN A 243 -13.10 19.45 4.58
C GLN A 243 -12.86 20.29 3.34
N LYS A 244 -13.91 20.60 2.56
CA LYS A 244 -13.79 21.33 1.28
C LYS A 244 -13.06 22.68 1.41
N ARG A 245 -13.10 23.32 2.57
CA ARG A 245 -12.44 24.62 2.83
C ARG A 245 -11.00 24.49 3.32
N LEU A 246 -10.60 23.30 3.76
CA LEU A 246 -9.29 23.03 4.38
C LEU A 246 -8.34 22.33 3.41
N LEU A 247 -8.87 21.50 2.52
CA LEU A 247 -8.08 20.74 1.56
C LEU A 247 -7.41 21.64 0.52
N PRO A 248 -6.16 21.34 0.11
CA PRO A 248 -5.53 22.03 -1.00
C PRO A 248 -6.28 21.72 -2.31
N PRO A 249 -6.25 22.62 -3.31
CA PRO A 249 -6.91 22.38 -4.60
C PRO A 249 -6.31 21.20 -5.38
N THR A 250 -5.17 20.68 -4.95
CA THR A 250 -4.49 19.50 -5.50
C THR A 250 -4.96 18.19 -4.88
N ASP A 251 -5.82 18.21 -3.86
CA ASP A 251 -6.32 16.98 -3.23
C ASP A 251 -7.13 16.12 -4.23
N THR A 252 -6.85 14.82 -4.28
CA THR A 252 -7.50 13.85 -5.18
C THR A 252 -9.03 13.90 -5.09
N ARG A 253 -9.63 14.28 -3.96
CA ARG A 253 -11.10 14.41 -3.84
C ARG A 253 -11.70 15.47 -4.76
N PHE A 254 -10.90 16.43 -5.22
CA PHE A 254 -11.31 17.44 -6.20
C PHE A 254 -11.10 17.01 -7.65
N ARG A 255 -10.51 15.83 -7.89
CA ARG A 255 -10.23 15.32 -9.23
C ARG A 255 -11.53 14.90 -9.94
N PRO A 256 -11.94 15.61 -11.01
CA PRO A 256 -13.30 15.49 -11.51
C PRO A 256 -13.57 14.21 -12.31
N ASP A 257 -12.59 13.67 -13.05
CA ASP A 257 -12.73 12.39 -13.77
C ASP A 257 -12.98 11.23 -12.80
N GLN A 258 -12.27 11.22 -11.67
CA GLN A 258 -12.49 10.23 -10.62
C GLN A 258 -13.87 10.39 -9.96
N LYS A 259 -14.29 11.63 -9.66
CA LYS A 259 -15.59 11.89 -9.05
C LYS A 259 -16.76 11.49 -9.96
N LEU A 260 -16.67 11.81 -11.26
CA LEU A 260 -17.67 11.42 -12.25
C LEU A 260 -17.80 9.89 -12.36
N LEU A 261 -16.69 9.16 -12.29
CA LEU A 261 -16.73 7.70 -12.29
C LEU A 261 -17.44 7.14 -11.06
N GLU A 262 -17.19 7.71 -9.87
CA GLU A 262 -17.86 7.33 -8.63
C GLU A 262 -19.38 7.59 -8.68
N GLU A 263 -19.81 8.62 -9.40
CA GLU A 263 -21.22 8.96 -9.64
C GLU A 263 -21.87 8.11 -10.76
N GLY A 264 -21.14 7.16 -11.34
CA GLY A 264 -21.62 6.31 -12.44
C GLY A 264 -21.69 7.00 -13.80
N ARG A 265 -21.13 8.22 -13.93
CA ARG A 265 -21.12 9.02 -15.17
C ARG A 265 -19.91 8.68 -16.03
N VAL A 266 -19.88 7.44 -16.52
CA VAL A 266 -18.69 6.82 -17.16
C VAL A 266 -18.18 7.60 -18.38
N ASP A 267 -19.06 8.00 -19.30
CA ASP A 267 -18.64 8.70 -20.52
C ASP A 267 -18.03 10.08 -20.21
N GLU A 268 -18.62 10.78 -19.24
CA GLU A 268 -18.12 12.08 -18.79
C GLU A 268 -16.80 11.96 -18.04
N ALA A 269 -16.63 10.89 -17.25
CA ALA A 269 -15.37 10.58 -16.58
C ALA A 269 -14.24 10.36 -17.59
N GLU A 270 -14.49 9.63 -18.68
CA GLU A 270 -13.48 9.39 -19.72
C GLU A 270 -13.15 10.68 -20.49
N ALA A 271 -14.14 11.52 -20.81
CA ALA A 271 -13.90 12.82 -21.44
C ALA A 271 -13.10 13.78 -20.52
N GLY A 272 -13.44 13.81 -19.22
CA GLY A 272 -12.71 14.58 -18.21
C GLY A 272 -11.26 14.12 -18.08
N LYS A 273 -11.03 12.81 -18.05
CA LYS A 273 -9.69 12.21 -17.99
C LYS A 273 -8.83 12.61 -19.18
N GLN A 274 -9.36 12.52 -20.40
CA GLN A 274 -8.65 12.94 -21.62
C GLN A 274 -8.23 14.42 -21.55
N THR A 275 -9.13 15.27 -21.07
CA THR A 275 -8.88 16.71 -20.90
C THR A 275 -7.73 16.96 -19.91
N ILE A 276 -7.77 16.34 -18.75
CA ILE A 276 -6.77 16.50 -17.69
C ILE A 276 -5.40 15.96 -18.13
N GLU A 277 -5.36 14.79 -18.79
CA GLU A 277 -4.12 14.22 -19.31
C GLU A 277 -3.49 15.12 -20.38
N LEU A 278 -4.29 15.73 -21.27
CA LEU A 278 -3.81 16.69 -22.25
C LEU A 278 -3.19 17.92 -21.58
N GLN A 279 -3.89 18.52 -20.61
CA GLN A 279 -3.37 19.65 -19.84
C GLN A 279 -2.06 19.33 -19.12
N GLN A 280 -1.91 18.11 -18.58
CA GLN A 280 -0.65 17.67 -17.99
C GLN A 280 0.48 17.55 -19.02
N ARG A 281 0.19 17.00 -20.20
CA ARG A 281 1.17 16.89 -21.31
C ARG A 281 1.62 18.27 -21.78
N ASP A 282 0.71 19.22 -21.91
CA ASP A 282 1.05 20.58 -22.34
C ASP A 282 1.86 21.33 -21.29
N ARG A 283 1.50 21.23 -20.00
CA ARG A 283 2.33 21.76 -18.90
C ARG A 283 3.74 21.16 -18.88
N ARG A 284 3.89 19.89 -19.24
CA ARG A 284 5.20 19.25 -19.38
C ARG A 284 5.99 19.85 -20.55
N LYS A 285 5.39 20.00 -21.73
CA LYS A 285 6.06 20.61 -22.89
C LYS A 285 6.53 22.03 -22.60
N SER A 286 5.73 22.83 -21.90
CA SER A 286 6.12 24.18 -21.49
C SER A 286 7.35 24.17 -20.58
N ARG A 287 7.39 23.29 -19.57
CA ARG A 287 8.57 23.13 -18.70
C ARG A 287 9.82 22.63 -19.44
N ASP A 288 9.63 21.68 -20.36
CA ASP A 288 10.74 21.18 -21.17
C ASP A 288 11.31 22.29 -22.09
N ALA A 289 10.46 23.21 -22.56
CA ALA A 289 10.87 24.33 -23.41
C ALA A 289 11.55 25.48 -22.65
N ASP A 290 11.15 25.76 -21.41
CA ASP A 290 11.77 26.79 -20.55
C ASP A 290 12.96 26.28 -19.72
N GLY A 291 13.23 24.96 -19.76
CA GLY A 291 14.31 24.32 -19.02
C GLY A 291 14.05 24.18 -17.52
N SER A 292 12.82 24.42 -17.06
CA SER A 292 12.44 24.26 -15.66
C SER A 292 12.10 22.81 -15.30
N SER A 293 12.32 22.45 -14.04
CA SER A 293 11.91 21.18 -13.48
C SER A 293 10.73 21.37 -12.52
N HIS A 294 9.89 20.34 -12.39
CA HIS A 294 8.87 20.35 -11.34
C HIS A 294 9.54 20.21 -9.98
N VAL A 295 9.19 21.10 -9.06
CA VAL A 295 9.59 21.04 -7.65
C VAL A 295 8.36 20.57 -6.87
N PRO A 296 8.42 19.39 -6.22
CA PRO A 296 7.34 18.94 -5.34
C PRO A 296 7.13 19.91 -4.19
N MET A 297 5.88 20.08 -3.76
CA MET A 297 5.50 21.09 -2.79
C MET A 297 5.74 20.65 -1.34
N TRP A 298 5.49 19.37 -1.04
CA TRP A 298 5.44 18.86 0.33
C TRP A 298 6.60 17.93 0.67
N PHE A 299 7.30 17.43 -0.36
CA PHE A 299 8.41 16.50 -0.21
C PHE A 299 9.67 17.01 -0.91
N ARG A 300 10.83 16.69 -0.35
CA ARG A 300 12.14 16.97 -0.96
C ARG A 300 12.96 15.69 -1.05
N LYS A 301 13.86 15.64 -2.02
CA LYS A 301 14.85 14.57 -2.10
C LYS A 301 15.85 14.73 -0.95
N GLY A 302 15.96 13.68 -0.12
CA GLY A 302 16.98 13.57 0.93
C GLY A 302 18.37 13.28 0.36
#